data_AF-A0AAU6WKZ5-F1
#
_entry.id   AF-A0AAU6WKZ5-F1
#
_cell.length_a   1.000
_cell.length_b   1.000
_cell.length_c   1.000
_cell.angle_alpha   90.00
_cell.angle_beta   90.00
_cell.angle_gamma   90.00
#
_symmetry.space_group_name_H-M   'P 1'
#
loop_
_entity.id
_entity.type
_entity.pdbx_description
1 polymer ?
#
loop_
_entity_poly.entity_id
_entity_poly.type
_entity_poly.pdbx_seq_one_letter_code
_entity_poly.pdbx_strand_id
1 'polypeptide(L)'
;MNTKEYISSGIIEFYVLGLASPEEAGILECVMKNNAEVRAAFEEAQKTLEDLATAEAVTPPTDLKSKIWNTIQQEQAAGEKQTVFAVDIPAAKPQEEIRIQGNSNWKTYAVAASVLFLISIAGNIFWMNEQARTKKVIAGMQAEKNPRILPCRK
;
A
#
# COMPACT_ATOMS: atom_id res chain seq x y z
N MET A 1 3.55 2.25 21.92
CA MET A 1 4.53 1.26 22.40
C MET A 1 5.90 1.69 21.93
N ASN A 2 6.92 1.59 22.78
CA ASN A 2 8.31 1.75 22.34
C ASN A 2 8.83 0.40 21.78
N THR A 3 9.99 0.43 21.11
CA THR A 3 10.56 -0.78 20.48
C THR A 3 10.86 -1.89 21.49
N LYS A 4 11.37 -1.55 22.68
CA LYS A 4 11.72 -2.53 23.72
C LYS A 4 10.50 -3.26 24.29
N GLU A 5 9.43 -2.52 24.54
CA GLU A 5 8.14 -3.07 24.95
C GLU A 5 7.57 -4.00 23.88
N TYR A 6 7.68 -3.61 22.60
CA TYR A 6 7.21 -4.43 21.50
C TYR A 6 8.00 -5.75 21.39
N ILE A 7 9.33 -5.70 21.50
CA ILE A 7 10.18 -6.89 21.52
C ILE A 7 9.83 -7.79 22.72
N SER A 8 9.57 -7.20 23.88
CA SER A 8 9.23 -7.94 25.10
C SER A 8 7.76 -8.38 25.18
N SER A 9 6.96 -8.14 24.14
CA SER A 9 5.51 -8.44 24.14
C SER A 9 5.20 -9.92 23.89
N GLY A 10 6.18 -10.70 23.44
CA GLY A 10 6.01 -12.11 23.06
C GLY A 10 5.61 -12.32 21.60
N ILE A 11 5.27 -11.24 20.86
CA ILE A 11 4.76 -11.39 19.49
C ILE A 11 5.76 -12.05 18.53
N ILE A 12 7.06 -11.83 18.76
CA ILE A 12 8.13 -12.41 17.95
C ILE A 12 8.16 -13.92 18.13
N GLU A 13 8.10 -14.39 19.37
CA GLU A 13 8.10 -15.81 19.72
C GLU A 13 6.84 -16.51 19.20
N PHE A 14 5.68 -15.87 19.34
CA PHE A 14 4.42 -16.38 18.77
C PHE A 14 4.51 -16.53 17.25
N TYR A 15 5.08 -15.56 16.55
CA TYR A 15 5.25 -15.62 15.10
C TYR A 15 6.25 -16.70 14.68
N VAL A 16 7.42 -16.79 15.34
CA VAL A 16 8.44 -17.80 15.05
C VAL A 16 7.91 -19.22 15.26
N LEU A 17 7.03 -19.42 16.26
CA LEU A 17 6.35 -20.69 16.51
C LEU A 17 5.18 -20.98 15.55
N GLY A 18 4.83 -20.05 14.66
CA GLY A 18 3.71 -20.18 13.73
C GLY A 18 2.33 -20.07 14.40
N LEU A 19 2.25 -19.42 15.56
CA LEU A 19 1.03 -19.27 16.35
C LEU A 19 0.36 -17.89 16.19
N ALA A 20 1.05 -16.91 15.60
CA ALA A 20 0.50 -15.58 15.36
C ALA A 20 -0.62 -15.62 14.30
N SER A 21 -1.63 -14.76 14.44
CA SER A 21 -2.67 -14.62 13.41
C SER A 21 -2.07 -14.00 12.13
N PRO A 22 -2.72 -14.18 10.95
CA PRO A 22 -2.26 -13.56 9.71
C PRO A 22 -2.15 -12.03 9.79
N GLU A 23 -3.05 -11.40 10.55
CA GLU A 23 -3.04 -9.96 10.77
C GLU A 23 -1.83 -9.53 11.62
N GLU A 24 -1.59 -10.25 12.72
CA GLU A 24 -0.45 -9.99 13.62
C GLU A 24 0.89 -10.24 12.92
N ALA A 25 0.98 -11.32 12.15
CA ALA A 25 2.11 -11.63 11.28
C ALA A 25 2.40 -10.48 10.31
N GLY A 26 1.39 -9.99 9.59
CA GLY A 26 1.55 -8.87 8.66
C GLY A 26 2.00 -7.57 9.35
N ILE A 27 1.54 -7.31 10.58
CA ILE A 27 2.00 -6.18 11.38
C ILE A 27 3.47 -6.35 11.75
N LEU A 28 3.86 -7.52 12.27
CA LEU A 28 5.25 -7.79 12.65
C LEU A 28 6.20 -7.69 11.44
N GLU A 29 5.83 -8.25 10.30
CA GLU A 29 6.61 -8.15 9.04
C GLU A 29 6.79 -6.70 8.60
N CYS A 30 5.75 -5.88 8.71
CA CYS A 30 5.83 -4.45 8.45
C CYS A 30 6.79 -3.75 9.43
N VAL A 31 6.72 -4.08 10.73
CA VAL A 31 7.61 -3.52 11.74
C VAL A 31 9.06 -3.92 11.50
N MET A 32 9.34 -5.20 11.22
CA MET A 32 10.67 -5.72 10.92
C MET A 32 11.31 -5.02 9.71
N LYS A 33 10.51 -4.66 8.69
CA LYS A 33 10.99 -3.92 7.52
C LYS A 33 11.47 -2.50 7.86
N ASN A 34 10.89 -1.88 8.88
CA ASN A 34 11.15 -0.48 9.23
C ASN A 34 12.00 -0.31 10.49
N ASN A 35 12.25 -1.39 11.24
CA ASN A 35 13.00 -1.36 12.49
C ASN A 35 14.02 -2.51 12.55
N ALA A 36 15.31 -2.15 12.48
CA ALA A 36 16.41 -3.12 12.51
C ALA A 36 16.58 -3.81 13.87
N GLU A 37 16.22 -3.16 14.98
CA GLU A 37 16.27 -3.76 16.33
C GLU A 37 15.25 -4.88 16.46
N VAL A 38 14.03 -4.68 15.96
CA VAL A 38 12.99 -5.73 15.94
C VAL A 38 13.40 -6.88 15.03
N ARG A 39 14.00 -6.61 13.87
CA ARG A 39 14.52 -7.65 12.99
C ARG A 39 15.64 -8.47 13.64
N ALA A 40 16.55 -7.83 14.37
CA ALA A 40 17.61 -8.51 15.11
C ALA A 40 17.03 -9.43 16.20
N ALA A 41 16.04 -8.96 16.96
CA ALA A 41 15.35 -9.77 17.97
C ALA A 41 14.62 -10.97 17.35
N PHE A 42 14.03 -10.81 16.16
CA PHE A 42 13.43 -11.91 15.42
C PHE A 42 14.47 -12.97 15.00
N GLU A 43 15.61 -12.55 14.45
CA GLU A 43 16.70 -13.46 14.07
C GLU A 43 17.28 -14.20 15.29
N GLU A 44 17.41 -13.52 16.43
CA GLU A 44 17.83 -14.12 17.70
C GLU A 44 16.84 -15.19 18.21
N ALA A 45 15.53 -14.90 18.13
CA ALA A 45 14.49 -15.86 18.48
C ALA A 45 14.51 -17.09 17.56
N GLN A 46 14.67 -16.88 16.24
CA GLN A 46 14.86 -17.98 15.28
C GLN A 46 16.08 -18.83 15.63
N LYS A 47 17.21 -18.18 15.95
CA LYS A 47 18.45 -18.89 16.27
C LYS A 47 18.32 -19.75 17.52
N THR A 48 17.66 -19.20 18.55
CA THR A 48 17.38 -19.92 19.80
C THR A 48 16.55 -21.17 19.54
N LEU A 49 15.53 -21.08 18.67
CA LEU A 49 14.69 -22.23 18.32
C LEU A 49 15.45 -23.26 17.46
N GLU A 50 16.30 -22.81 16.53
CA GLU A 50 17.18 -23.68 15.74
C GLU A 50 18.14 -24.48 16.63
N ASP A 51 18.76 -23.83 17.61
CA ASP A 51 19.70 -24.47 18.53
C ASP A 51 18.98 -25.53 19.39
N LEU A 52 17.76 -25.24 19.85
CA LEU A 52 16.92 -26.21 20.54
C LEU A 52 16.56 -27.40 19.64
N ALA A 53 16.09 -27.14 18.41
CA ALA A 53 15.73 -28.19 17.46
C ALA A 53 16.93 -29.07 17.08
N THR A 54 18.13 -28.49 17.05
CA THR A 54 19.38 -29.22 16.79
C THR A 54 19.77 -30.09 17.97
N ALA A 55 19.64 -29.57 19.20
CA ALA A 55 19.94 -30.33 20.42
C ALA A 55 18.99 -31.55 20.59
N GLU A 56 17.73 -31.39 20.18
CA GLU A 56 16.68 -32.43 20.28
C GLU A 56 16.48 -33.20 18.96
N ALA A 57 17.48 -33.22 18.08
CA ALA A 57 17.35 -33.84 16.76
C ALA A 57 17.24 -35.37 16.82
N VAL A 58 16.23 -35.92 16.13
CA VAL A 58 16.02 -37.37 15.98
C VAL A 58 16.50 -37.84 14.61
N THR A 59 17.17 -38.99 14.57
CA THR A 59 17.67 -39.57 13.30
C THR A 59 16.50 -39.97 12.39
N PRO A 60 16.41 -39.45 11.16
CA PRO A 60 15.36 -39.81 10.22
C PRO A 60 15.59 -41.20 9.60
N PRO A 61 14.55 -41.82 8.99
CA PRO A 61 14.69 -43.07 8.24
C PRO A 61 15.72 -42.96 7.11
N THR A 62 16.51 -44.03 6.90
CA THR A 62 17.64 -44.04 5.97
C THR A 62 17.24 -43.90 4.50
N ASP A 63 16.00 -44.26 4.14
CA ASP A 63 15.43 -44.18 2.80
C ASP A 63 14.84 -42.80 2.47
N LEU A 64 14.62 -41.95 3.47
CA LEU A 64 13.92 -40.67 3.31
C LEU A 64 14.65 -39.72 2.33
N LYS A 65 15.98 -39.66 2.40
CA LYS A 65 16.81 -38.84 1.50
C LYS A 65 16.59 -39.22 0.03
N SER A 66 16.59 -40.52 -0.26
CA SER A 66 16.39 -41.04 -1.62
C SER A 66 14.96 -40.76 -2.12
N LYS A 67 13.95 -40.92 -1.26
CA LYS A 67 12.56 -40.60 -1.58
C LYS A 67 12.39 -39.14 -1.98
N ILE A 68 12.90 -38.20 -1.17
CA ILE A 68 12.84 -36.76 -1.44
C ILE A 68 13.48 -36.45 -2.80
N TRP A 69 14.68 -36.98 -3.05
CA TRP A 69 15.41 -36.72 -4.29
C TRP A 69 14.71 -37.27 -5.54
N ASN A 70 14.07 -38.44 -5.41
CA ASN A 70 13.29 -39.01 -6.50
C ASN A 70 12.03 -38.17 -6.79
N THR A 71 11.33 -37.68 -5.76
CA THR A 71 10.16 -36.80 -5.92
C THR A 71 10.53 -35.50 -6.63
N ILE A 72 11.61 -34.83 -6.21
CA ILE A 72 12.08 -33.59 -6.86
C ILE A 72 12.37 -33.81 -8.34
N GLN A 73 13.10 -34.89 -8.69
CA GLN A 73 13.42 -35.21 -10.08
C GLN A 73 12.17 -35.54 -10.90
N GLN A 74 11.21 -36.23 -10.31
CA GLN A 74 9.95 -36.57 -10.98
C GLN A 74 9.10 -35.32 -11.26
N GLU A 75 9.01 -34.38 -10.31
CA GLU A 75 8.31 -33.10 -10.52
C GLU A 75 8.99 -32.24 -11.59
N GLN A 76 10.32 -32.22 -11.62
CA GLN A 76 11.09 -31.52 -12.66
C GLN A 76 10.89 -32.16 -14.04
N ALA A 77 10.85 -33.50 -14.13
CA ALA A 77 10.58 -34.22 -15.36
C ALA A 77 9.10 -34.12 -15.81
N ALA A 78 8.18 -33.96 -14.86
CA ALA A 78 6.75 -33.73 -15.12
C ALA A 78 6.45 -32.27 -15.49
N GLY A 79 7.41 -31.35 -15.39
CA GLY A 79 7.32 -29.95 -15.81
C GLY A 79 7.05 -29.74 -17.31
N GLU A 80 7.08 -30.79 -18.14
CA GLU A 80 6.61 -30.76 -19.54
C GLU A 80 5.17 -31.25 -19.74
N LYS A 81 4.51 -31.77 -18.69
CA LYS A 81 3.10 -32.17 -18.73
C LYS A 81 2.39 -31.64 -17.49
N GLN A 82 1.98 -30.37 -17.56
CA GLN A 82 0.91 -29.83 -16.73
C GLN A 82 -0.39 -30.61 -17.00
N THR A 83 -0.56 -31.75 -16.35
CA THR A 83 -1.88 -32.25 -15.99
C THR A 83 -2.33 -31.42 -14.81
N VAL A 84 -3.05 -30.35 -15.14
CA VAL A 84 -3.89 -29.63 -14.18
C VAL A 84 -4.69 -30.67 -13.42
N PHE A 85 -4.48 -30.78 -12.11
CA PHE A 85 -5.35 -31.57 -11.24
C PHE A 85 -6.77 -31.01 -11.40
N ALA A 86 -7.61 -31.74 -12.13
CA ALA A 86 -9.03 -31.50 -12.19
C ALA A 86 -9.58 -31.86 -10.81
N VAL A 87 -9.70 -30.85 -9.94
CA VAL A 87 -10.68 -30.89 -8.86
C VAL A 87 -12.03 -30.98 -9.54
N ASP A 88 -12.80 -32.02 -9.22
CA ASP A 88 -14.18 -32.21 -9.66
C ASP A 88 -15.05 -31.04 -9.18
N ILE A 89 -15.08 -29.96 -9.96
CA ILE A 89 -16.04 -28.86 -9.83
C ILE A 89 -17.17 -29.19 -10.80
N PRO A 90 -18.43 -29.35 -10.34
CA PRO A 90 -19.55 -29.66 -11.22
C PRO A 90 -19.67 -28.56 -12.27
N ALA A 91 -19.66 -28.96 -13.54
CA ALA A 91 -19.70 -28.18 -14.76
C ALA A 91 -20.25 -26.74 -14.59
N ALA A 92 -19.36 -25.82 -14.22
CA ALA A 92 -19.59 -24.40 -14.40
C ALA A 92 -19.27 -24.08 -15.86
N LYS A 93 -20.23 -23.44 -16.53
CA LYS A 93 -20.24 -23.04 -17.94
C LYS A 93 -18.89 -22.45 -18.40
N PRO A 94 -18.54 -22.56 -19.70
CA PRO A 94 -17.30 -21.99 -20.24
C PRO A 94 -17.14 -20.55 -19.79
N GLN A 95 -16.12 -20.30 -18.97
CA GLN A 95 -15.76 -18.94 -18.58
C GLN A 95 -15.26 -18.23 -19.83
N GLU A 96 -16.00 -17.21 -20.24
CA GLU A 96 -15.52 -16.21 -21.18
C GLU A 96 -14.21 -15.65 -20.62
N GLU A 97 -13.18 -15.71 -21.47
CA GLU A 97 -11.96 -14.94 -21.38
C GLU A 97 -12.32 -13.51 -20.95
N ILE A 98 -11.91 -13.08 -19.74
CA ILE A 98 -12.07 -11.68 -19.32
C ILE A 98 -11.09 -10.86 -20.15
N ARG A 99 -11.50 -10.57 -21.39
CA ARG A 99 -11.04 -9.43 -22.14
C ARG A 99 -11.55 -8.23 -21.38
N ILE A 100 -10.64 -7.50 -20.74
CA ILE A 100 -10.93 -6.13 -20.32
C ILE A 100 -11.16 -5.34 -21.61
N GLN A 101 -12.39 -5.37 -22.11
CA GLN A 101 -12.91 -4.38 -23.03
C GLN A 101 -12.97 -3.08 -22.27
N GLY A 102 -11.88 -2.30 -22.35
CA GLY A 102 -11.86 -0.93 -21.86
C GLY A 102 -12.98 -0.15 -22.53
N ASN A 103 -14.05 0.09 -21.78
CA ASN A 103 -15.20 0.88 -22.20
C ASN A 103 -14.72 2.20 -22.83
N SER A 104 -15.04 2.40 -24.11
CA SER A 104 -14.58 3.49 -24.99
C SER A 104 -14.98 4.91 -24.55
N ASN A 105 -15.63 5.04 -23.39
CA ASN A 105 -16.21 6.29 -22.92
C ASN A 105 -15.32 7.07 -21.93
N TRP A 106 -14.17 6.55 -21.48
CA TRP A 106 -13.25 7.34 -20.64
C TRP A 106 -12.80 8.63 -21.33
N LYS A 107 -12.62 8.57 -22.66
CA LYS A 107 -12.21 9.73 -23.46
C LYS A 107 -13.26 10.85 -23.46
N THR A 108 -14.55 10.53 -23.45
CA THR A 108 -15.61 11.55 -23.40
C THR A 108 -15.68 12.23 -22.04
N TYR A 109 -15.48 11.48 -20.95
CA TYR A 109 -15.38 12.06 -19.59
C TYR A 109 -14.12 12.92 -19.43
N ALA A 110 -12.98 12.49 -19.96
CA ALA A 110 -11.74 13.28 -19.92
C ALA A 110 -11.89 14.62 -20.66
N VAL A 111 -12.54 14.61 -21.83
CA VAL A 111 -12.83 15.85 -22.57
C VAL A 111 -13.79 16.75 -21.80
N ALA A 112 -14.90 16.21 -21.26
CA ALA A 112 -15.85 17.00 -20.47
C ALA A 112 -15.19 17.67 -19.26
N ALA A 113 -14.35 16.94 -18.52
CA ALA A 113 -13.63 17.47 -17.36
C ALA A 113 -12.67 18.61 -17.74
N SER A 114 -11.96 18.47 -18.87
CA SER A 114 -11.04 19.51 -19.35
C SER A 114 -11.77 20.81 -19.72
N VAL A 115 -12.95 20.71 -20.35
CA VAL A 115 -13.76 21.88 -20.74
C VAL A 115 -14.30 22.60 -19.51
N LEU A 116 -14.85 21.86 -18.53
CA LEU A 116 -15.33 22.45 -17.28
C LEU A 116 -14.20 23.13 -16.50
N PHE A 117 -13.01 22.54 -16.49
CA PHE A 117 -11.84 23.12 -15.83
C PHE A 117 -11.43 24.45 -16.46
N LEU A 118 -11.41 24.56 -17.79
CA LEU A 118 -11.08 25.80 -18.48
C LEU A 118 -12.12 26.90 -18.24
N ILE A 119 -13.41 26.55 -18.24
CA ILE A 119 -14.49 27.50 -17.92
C ILE A 119 -14.35 28.02 -16.49
N SER A 120 -14.02 27.14 -15.54
CA SER A 120 -13.79 27.52 -14.15
C SER A 120 -12.64 28.50 -13.98
N ILE A 121 -11.49 28.23 -14.63
CA ILE A 121 -10.33 29.13 -14.60
C ILE A 121 -10.67 30.48 -15.22
N ALA A 122 -11.31 30.49 -16.40
CA ALA A 122 -11.67 31.73 -17.08
C ALA A 122 -12.64 32.57 -16.25
N GLY A 123 -13.66 31.95 -15.65
CA GLY A 123 -14.60 32.62 -14.75
C GLY A 123 -13.94 33.20 -13.52
N ASN A 124 -13.01 32.46 -12.89
CA ASN A 124 -12.28 32.92 -11.72
C ASN A 124 -11.38 34.14 -12.04
N ILE A 125 -10.68 34.12 -13.18
CA ILE A 125 -9.86 35.25 -13.63
C ILE A 125 -10.73 36.47 -13.93
N PHE A 126 -11.87 36.30 -14.60
CA PHE A 126 -12.80 37.40 -14.89
C PHE A 126 -13.32 38.04 -13.59
N TRP A 127 -13.79 37.21 -12.65
CA TRP A 127 -14.29 37.67 -11.35
C TRP A 127 -13.22 38.42 -10.55
N MET A 128 -11.98 37.91 -10.54
CA MET A 128 -10.87 38.56 -9.85
C MET A 128 -10.49 39.90 -10.46
N ASN A 129 -10.53 40.02 -11.80
CA ASN A 129 -10.32 41.28 -12.50
C ASN A 129 -11.41 42.31 -12.20
N GLU A 130 -12.67 41.88 -12.11
CA GLU A 130 -13.77 42.78 -11.76
C GLU A 130 -13.64 43.30 -10.33
N GLN A 131 -13.33 42.42 -9.36
CA GLN A 131 -13.08 42.86 -7.99
C GLN A 131 -11.92 43.85 -7.88
N ALA A 132 -10.86 43.68 -8.69
CA ALA A 132 -9.75 44.63 -8.72
C ALA A 132 -10.19 46.02 -9.23
N ARG A 133 -11.13 46.09 -10.18
CA ARG A 133 -11.70 47.37 -10.65
C ARG A 133 -12.58 48.01 -9.59
N THR A 134 -13.49 47.24 -8.97
CA THR A 134 -14.38 47.75 -7.91
C THR A 134 -13.60 48.30 -6.72
N LYS A 135 -12.52 47.62 -6.30
CA LYS A 135 -11.62 48.11 -5.25
C LYS A 135 -10.92 49.42 -5.62
N LYS A 136 -10.47 49.57 -6.88
CA LYS A 136 -9.86 50.83 -7.37
C LYS A 136 -10.85 51.99 -7.39
N VAL A 137 -12.09 51.77 -7.81
CA VAL A 137 -13.14 52.80 -7.82
C VAL A 137 -13.50 53.21 -6.38
N ILE A 138 -13.64 52.26 -5.46
CA ILE A 138 -13.86 52.55 -4.03
C ILE A 138 -12.67 53.33 -3.43
N ALA A 139 -11.43 52.91 -3.72
CA ALA A 139 -10.23 53.61 -3.24
C ALA A 139 -10.11 55.03 -3.82
N GLY A 140 -10.47 55.22 -5.10
CA GLY A 140 -10.54 56.54 -5.74
C GLY A 140 -11.60 57.44 -5.12
N MET A 141 -12.80 56.92 -4.87
CA MET A 141 -13.86 57.66 -4.17
C MET A 141 -13.50 57.97 -2.71
N GLN A 142 -12.76 57.10 -2.01
CA GLN A 142 -12.25 57.38 -0.67
C GLN A 142 -11.13 58.43 -0.67
N ALA A 143 -10.27 58.43 -1.70
CA ALA A 143 -9.24 59.46 -1.89
C ALA A 143 -9.85 60.82 -2.24
N GLU A 144 -10.90 60.85 -3.07
CA GLU A 144 -11.65 62.06 -3.42
C GLU A 144 -12.49 62.59 -2.26
N LYS A 145 -13.01 61.70 -1.39
CA LYS A 145 -13.72 62.06 -0.15
C LYS A 145 -12.78 62.40 1.02
N ASN A 146 -11.46 62.38 0.81
CA ASN A 146 -10.47 62.89 1.77
C ASN A 146 -9.87 64.27 1.41
N PRO A 147 -10.66 65.33 1.17
CA PRO A 147 -10.17 66.70 1.30
C PRO A 147 -10.38 67.18 2.74
N ARG A 148 -9.24 67.37 3.43
CA ARG A 148 -9.02 68.22 4.60
C ARG A 148 -9.64 67.80 5.93
N ILE A 149 -8.92 66.95 6.64
CA ILE A 149 -8.69 67.17 8.07
C ILE A 149 -7.18 67.37 8.26
N LEU A 150 -6.74 68.62 8.05
CA LEU A 150 -5.40 69.05 8.47
C LEU A 150 -5.41 69.21 10.00
N PRO A 151 -4.43 68.64 10.74
CA PRO A 151 -4.30 68.89 12.16
C PRO A 151 -3.74 70.31 12.44
N CYS A 152 -4.37 70.96 13.43
CA CYS A 152 -4.06 72.17 14.19
C CYS A 152 -2.72 72.92 13.95
N ARG A 153 -2.76 74.27 13.98
CA ARG A 153 -1.68 75.07 14.60
C ARG A 153 -2.11 76.48 15.07
N LYS A 154 -1.86 76.70 16.37
CA LYS A 154 -1.88 77.91 17.22
C LYS A 154 -3.20 78.65 17.42
#